data_AF-A0A139L2W2-F1
#
_entry.id   AF-A0A139L2W2-F1
#
_cell.length_a   1.000
_cell.length_b   1.000
_cell.length_c   1.000
_cell.angle_alpha   90.00
_cell.angle_beta   90.00
_cell.angle_gamma   90.00
#
_symmetry.space_group_name_H-M   'P 1'
#
loop_
_entity.id
_entity.type
_entity.pdbx_description
1 polymer ?
#
loop_
_entity_poly.entity_id
_entity_poly.type
_entity_poly.pdbx_seq_one_letter_code
_entity_poly.pdbx_strand_id
1 'polypeptide(L)' 'MKKIVAYFKETYDELVHKVSWPTYSELTNSAVVVLYASLLIALVVFAMDFCFQNVMEKIIYPH' A
#
# COMPACT_ATOMS: atom_id res chain seq x y z
N MET A 1 12.93 -30.66 23.33
CA MET A 1 11.66 -30.63 22.55
C MET A 1 10.50 -29.96 23.31
N LYS A 2 10.17 -30.33 24.56
CA LYS A 2 9.08 -29.67 25.33
C LYS A 2 9.30 -28.16 25.61
N LYS A 3 10.54 -27.72 25.82
CA LYS A 3 10.88 -26.32 26.08
C LYS A 3 10.65 -25.38 24.89
N ILE A 4 10.90 -25.86 23.66
CA ILE A 4 10.76 -25.04 22.45
C ILE A 4 9.27 -24.80 22.16
N VAL A 5 8.43 -25.84 22.33
CA VAL A 5 6.97 -25.71 22.17
C VAL A 5 6.37 -24.75 23.21
N ALA A 6 6.86 -24.78 24.45
CA ALA A 6 6.45 -23.84 25.48
C ALA A 6 6.87 -22.39 25.15
N TYR A 7 8.09 -22.19 24.65
CA TYR A 7 8.59 -20.89 24.21
C TYR A 7 7.76 -20.29 23.08
N PHE A 8 7.46 -21.07 22.03
CA PHE A 8 6.60 -20.59 20.94
C PHE A 8 5.18 -20.28 21.42
N LYS A 9 4.67 -21.01 22.41
CA LYS A 9 3.35 -20.77 22.99
C LYS A 9 3.31 -19.49 23.84
N GLU A 10 4.33 -19.24 24.66
CA GLU A 10 4.50 -17.98 25.41
C GLU A 10 4.70 -16.78 24.49
N THR A 11 5.50 -16.91 23.42
CA THR A 11 5.69 -15.84 22.44
C THR A 11 4.42 -15.54 21.65
N TYR A 12 3.58 -16.55 21.36
CA TYR A 12 2.28 -16.34 20.71
C TYR A 12 1.30 -15.63 21.65
N ASP A 13 1.24 -16.05 22.92
CA ASP A 13 0.41 -15.37 23.92
C ASP A 13 0.87 -13.93 24.17
N GLU A 14 2.18 -13.63 24.19
CA GLU A 14 2.68 -12.26 24.32
C GLU A 14 2.40 -11.39 23.08
N LEU A 15 2.62 -11.91 21.87
CA LEU A 15 2.39 -11.15 20.64
C LEU A 15 0.90 -10.90 20.37
N VAL A 16 0.01 -11.71 20.93
CA VAL A 16 -1.45 -11.57 20.78
C VAL A 16 -2.06 -10.75 21.91
N HIS A 17 -1.60 -10.91 23.16
CA HIS A 17 -2.18 -10.22 24.33
C HIS A 17 -1.46 -8.93 24.72
N LYS A 18 -0.21 -8.71 24.30
CA LYS A 18 0.61 -7.56 24.70
C LYS A 18 0.96 -6.61 23.57
N VAL A 19 0.66 -6.98 22.33
CA VAL A 19 0.70 -6.07 21.19
C VAL A 19 -0.73 -5.75 20.84
N SER A 20 -1.08 -4.47 20.98
CA SER A 20 -2.32 -3.88 20.48
C SER A 20 -2.33 -4.03 18.96
N TRP A 21 -2.68 -5.22 18.46
CA TRP A 21 -3.01 -5.40 17.07
C TRP A 21 -4.21 -4.49 16.80
N PRO A 22 -4.05 -3.48 15.94
CA PRO A 22 -5.18 -2.65 15.56
C PRO A 22 -6.22 -3.59 14.96
N THR A 23 -7.47 -3.44 15.41
CA THR A 23 -8.59 -4.28 14.99
C THR A 23 -8.62 -4.30 13.47
N TYR A 24 -8.81 -5.48 12.85
CA TYR A 24 -8.72 -5.68 11.40
C TYR A 24 -9.40 -4.58 10.56
N SER A 25 -10.48 -3.98 11.07
CA SER A 25 -11.19 -2.83 10.49
C SER A 25 -10.32 -1.57 10.27
N GLU A 26 -9.39 -1.23 11.15
CA GLU A 26 -8.50 -0.07 10.98
C GLU A 26 -7.38 -0.33 9.97
N LEU A 27 -6.89 -1.56 9.92
CA LEU A 27 -5.88 -1.98 8.94
C LEU A 27 -6.47 -1.97 7.53
N THR A 28 -7.72 -2.43 7.38
CA THR A 28 -8.45 -2.32 6.11
C THR A 28 -8.73 -0.86 5.76
N ASN A 29 -9.07 0.00 6.73
CA ASN A 29 -9.28 1.43 6.46
C ASN A 29 -8.01 2.09 5.90
N SER A 30 -6.86 1.87 6.54
CA SER A 30 -5.57 2.40 6.07
C SER A 30 -5.17 1.83 4.70
N ALA A 31 -5.41 0.54 4.46
CA ALA A 31 -5.15 -0.10 3.17
C ALA A 31 -6.03 0.47 2.04
N VAL A 32 -7.29 0.76 2.33
CA VAL A 32 -8.24 1.37 1.38
C VAL A 32 -7.81 2.78 1.03
N VAL A 33 -7.35 3.58 2.01
CA VAL A 33 -6.80 4.93 1.75
C VAL A 33 -5.59 4.85 0.82
N VAL A 34 -4.66 3.92 1.06
CA VAL A 34 -3.48 3.73 0.20
C VAL A 34 -3.87 3.28 -1.22
N LEU A 35 -4.88 2.40 -1.36
CA LEU A 35 -5.43 2.00 -2.66
C LEU A 35 -6.02 3.18 -3.44
N TYR A 36 -6.76 4.07 -2.78
CA TYR A 36 -7.28 5.28 -3.42
C TYR A 36 -6.17 6.27 -3.76
N ALA A 37 -5.16 6.42 -2.89
CA ALA A 37 -4.01 7.27 -3.14
C ALA A 37 -3.21 6.82 -4.37
N SER A 38 -2.95 5.50 -4.51
CA SER A 38 -2.24 4.95 -5.66
C SER A 38 -3.05 5.08 -6.96
N LEU A 39 -4.37 4.89 -6.90
CA LEU A 39 -5.26 5.10 -8.05
C LEU A 39 -5.22 6.56 -8.54
N LEU A 40 -5.23 7.52 -7.61
CA LEU A 40 -5.20 8.94 -7.94
C LEU A 40 -3.84 9.34 -8.56
N ILE A 41 -2.74 8.83 -8.02
CA ILE A 41 -1.40 9.03 -8.60
C ILE A 41 -1.33 8.42 -10.00
N ALA A 42 -1.89 7.22 -10.22
CA ALA A 42 -1.92 6.60 -11.55
C ALA A 42 -2.68 7.46 -12.57
N LEU A 43 -3.79 8.08 -12.18
CA LEU A 43 -4.57 8.97 -13.04
C LEU A 43 -3.77 10.24 -13.39
N VAL A 44 -3.06 10.83 -12.43
CA VAL A 44 -2.21 12.00 -12.66
C VAL A 44 -1.05 11.68 -13.61
N VAL A 45 -0.36 10.56 -13.40
CA VAL A 45 0.73 10.12 -14.30
C VAL A 45 0.19 9.89 -15.71
N PHE A 46 -0.97 9.23 -15.85
CA PHE A 46 -1.61 9.04 -17.14
C PHE A 46 -1.95 10.37 -17.84
N ALA A 47 -2.45 11.36 -17.10
CA ALA A 47 -2.72 12.69 -17.64
C ALA A 47 -1.43 13.40 -18.08
N MET A 48 -0.35 13.28 -17.30
CA MET A 48 0.95 13.81 -17.67
C MET A 48 1.49 13.14 -18.93
N ASP A 49 1.45 11.81 -19.02
CA ASP A 49 1.90 11.07 -20.21
C ASP A 49 1.10 11.48 -21.45
N PHE A 50 -0.22 11.63 -21.33
CA PHE A 50 -1.07 12.11 -22.43
C PHE A 50 -0.72 13.54 -22.85
N CYS A 51 -0.50 14.43 -21.87
CA CYS A 51 -0.12 15.82 -22.15
C CYS A 51 1.25 15.88 -22.83
N PHE A 52 2.24 15.11 -22.37
CA PHE A 52 3.56 15.05 -22.99
C PHE A 52 3.52 14.48 -24.41
N GLN A 53 2.75 13.42 -24.67
CA GLN A 53 2.58 12.88 -26.02
C GLN A 53 1.95 13.93 -26.96
N ASN A 54 0.85 14.55 -26.54
CA ASN A 54 0.17 15.58 -27.33
C ASN A 54 1.04 16.81 -27.55
N VAL A 55 1.81 17.25 -26.54
CA VAL A 55 2.72 18.39 -26.65
C VAL A 55 3.90 18.05 -27.56
N MET A 56 4.50 16.87 -27.44
CA MET A 56 5.63 16.48 -28.29
C MET A 56 5.21 16.34 -29.76
N GLU A 57 4.07 15.70 -30.04
CA GLU A 57 3.51 15.61 -31.40
C GLU A 57 3.19 17.00 -31.97
N LYS A 58 2.64 17.90 -31.17
CA LYS A 58 2.09 19.16 -31.68
C LYS A 58 3.09 20.33 -31.67
N ILE A 59 4.14 20.27 -30.83
CA ILE A 59 5.14 21.36 -30.66
C ILE A 59 6.53 20.98 -31.18
N ILE A 60 7.01 19.74 -30.97
CA ILE A 60 8.39 19.36 -31.31
C ILE A 60 8.52 18.73 -32.71
N TYR A 61 7.49 18.01 -33.20
CA TYR A 61 7.43 17.47 -34.56
C TYR A 61 6.22 18.01 -35.33
N PRO A 62 6.25 19.26 -35.82
CA PRO A 62 5.27 19.73 -36.77
C PRO A 62 5.61 19.18 -38.17
N HIS A 63 5.33 17.89 -38.40
CA HIS A 63 5.37 17.27 -39.74
C HIS A 63 4.25 16.25 -39.90
#